data_AF-N8W6Y9-F1
#
_entry.id   AF-N8W6Y9-F1
#
_cell.length_a   1.000
_cell.length_b   1.000
_cell.length_c   1.000
_cell.angle_alpha   90.00
_cell.angle_beta   90.00
_cell.angle_gamma   90.00
#
_symmetry.space_group_name_H-M   'P 1'
#
loop_
_entity.id
_entity.type
_entity.pdbx_description
1 polymer ?
#
loop_
_entity_poly.entity_id
_entity_poly.type
_entity_poly.pdbx_seq_one_letter_code
_entity_poly.pdbx_strand_id
1 'polypeptide(L)'
;MNKAINPNMHIKQNLDAEIEAWLAQGNVITKIQNTYEQRLKARPNHMAKFVSPEKTQKELKKSIRIANQATDAQIQMFSQWLDAHKGRAKALVGILGCAHSYISQIKSATRPCTKARFEEIHQAMNIVEAREKYH
;
A
#
# COMPACT_ATOMS: atom_id res chain seq x y z
N MET A 1 53.48 17.80 -68.91
CA MET A 1 54.21 17.51 -67.64
C MET A 1 53.18 17.24 -66.56
N ASN A 2 53.01 15.96 -66.22
CA ASN A 2 52.04 15.49 -65.22
C ASN A 2 52.55 15.78 -63.80
N LYS A 3 51.76 16.49 -63.00
CA LYS A 3 51.89 16.45 -61.53
C LYS A 3 50.53 16.08 -60.96
N ALA A 4 50.38 14.80 -60.62
CA ALA A 4 49.29 14.32 -59.77
C ALA A 4 49.53 14.89 -58.36
N ILE A 5 48.66 15.79 -57.92
CA ILE A 5 48.65 16.28 -56.53
C ILE A 5 47.84 15.26 -55.74
N ASN A 6 48.52 14.43 -54.95
CA ASN A 6 47.90 13.54 -53.99
C ASN A 6 47.26 14.41 -52.87
N PRO A 7 45.94 14.39 -52.66
CA PRO A 7 45.26 15.25 -51.69
C PRO A 7 45.47 14.82 -50.23
N ASN A 8 46.20 13.73 -49.98
CA ASN A 8 46.32 13.14 -48.64
C ASN A 8 47.66 13.42 -47.96
N MET A 9 48.12 14.68 -48.04
CA MET A 9 49.34 15.16 -47.38
C MET A 9 49.09 16.51 -46.69
N HIS A 10 48.11 16.55 -45.80
CA HIS A 10 47.98 17.65 -44.83
C HIS A 10 48.12 17.09 -43.42
N ILE A 11 49.40 16.99 -43.03
CA ILE A 11 49.95 17.56 -41.81
C ILE A 11 49.17 17.13 -40.56
N LYS A 12 49.68 16.12 -39.86
CA LYS A 12 49.42 15.90 -38.43
C LYS A 12 49.51 17.27 -37.74
N GLN A 13 48.37 17.88 -37.47
CA GLN A 13 48.29 19.15 -36.79
C GLN A 13 48.94 18.94 -35.42
N ASN A 14 49.74 19.93 -35.01
CA ASN A 14 50.51 19.91 -33.78
C ASN A 14 49.55 20.06 -32.59
N LEU A 15 48.81 18.98 -32.30
CA LEU A 15 47.79 18.89 -31.25
C LEU A 15 48.38 19.19 -29.87
N ASP A 16 49.69 18.95 -29.70
CA ASP A 16 50.38 19.18 -28.44
C ASP A 16 50.38 20.67 -28.07
N ALA A 17 50.56 21.58 -29.04
CA ALA A 17 50.52 23.02 -28.78
C ALA A 17 49.09 23.51 -28.45
N GLU A 18 48.08 22.88 -29.05
CA GLU A 18 46.67 23.21 -28.83
C GLU A 18 46.19 22.69 -27.47
N ILE A 19 46.65 21.49 -27.07
CA ILE A 19 46.40 20.89 -25.76
C ILE A 19 47.09 21.70 -24.66
N GLU A 20 48.36 22.09 -24.84
CA GLU A 20 49.08 22.91 -23.85
C GLU A 20 48.43 24.30 -23.70
N ALA A 21 47.98 24.92 -24.80
CA ALA A 21 47.23 26.17 -24.74
C ALA A 21 45.87 26.01 -24.03
N TRP A 22 45.18 24.89 -24.26
CA TRP A 22 43.91 24.57 -23.61
C TRP A 22 44.07 24.27 -22.11
N LEU A 23 45.16 23.60 -21.71
CA LEU A 23 45.50 23.35 -20.31
C LEU A 23 45.93 24.63 -19.60
N ALA A 24 46.71 25.50 -20.28
CA ALA A 24 47.12 26.80 -19.75
C ALA A 24 45.96 27.78 -19.57
N GLN A 25 44.88 27.65 -20.35
CA GLN A 25 43.64 28.39 -20.14
C GLN A 25 42.92 28.03 -18.84
N GLY A 26 43.36 26.98 -18.12
CA GLY A 26 42.87 26.60 -16.81
C GLY A 26 41.39 26.31 -16.85
N ASN A 27 40.99 25.07 -17.11
CA ASN A 27 39.60 24.62 -17.23
C ASN A 27 38.67 25.01 -16.06
N VAL A 28 38.28 26.28 -15.99
CA VAL A 28 37.27 26.76 -15.08
C VAL A 28 35.93 26.51 -15.77
N ILE A 29 35.29 25.40 -15.40
CA ILE A 29 33.86 25.23 -15.64
C ILE A 29 33.15 26.32 -14.82
N THR A 30 32.97 27.50 -15.41
CA THR A 30 32.46 28.70 -14.72
C THR A 30 30.95 28.61 -14.45
N LYS A 31 30.22 27.76 -15.17
CA LYS A 31 28.77 27.55 -14.96
C LYS A 31 28.36 26.11 -15.22
N ILE A 32 27.91 25.43 -14.16
CA ILE A 32 27.13 24.19 -14.28
C ILE A 32 25.74 24.61 -14.76
N GLN A 33 25.39 24.36 -16.02
CA GLN A 33 24.14 24.81 -16.66
C GLN A 33 22.84 24.20 -16.10
N ASN A 34 22.88 23.44 -14.99
CA ASN A 34 21.67 22.92 -14.35
C ASN A 34 21.92 22.69 -12.86
N THR A 35 21.68 23.72 -12.05
CA THR A 35 21.67 23.56 -10.59
C THR A 35 20.58 22.56 -10.19
N TYR A 36 20.81 21.85 -9.09
CA TYR A 36 19.87 20.87 -8.55
C TYR A 36 18.45 21.45 -8.37
N GLU A 37 18.37 22.72 -7.97
CA GLU A 37 17.11 23.44 -7.77
C GLU A 37 16.34 23.67 -9.08
N GLN A 38 17.03 23.92 -10.20
CA GLN A 38 16.39 24.06 -11.51
C GLN A 38 15.80 22.72 -11.98
N ARG A 39 16.49 21.60 -11.70
CA ARG A 39 15.99 20.25 -11.98
C ARG A 39 14.76 19.88 -11.13
N LEU A 40 14.69 20.37 -9.89
CA LEU A 40 13.51 20.18 -9.04
C LEU A 40 12.30 20.98 -9.53
N LYS A 41 12.51 22.21 -10.05
CA LYS A 41 11.42 23.06 -10.57
C LYS A 41 10.92 22.63 -11.95
N ALA A 42 11.78 22.02 -12.77
CA ALA A 42 11.42 21.52 -14.10
C ALA A 42 10.77 20.12 -14.09
N ARG A 43 10.70 19.45 -12.93
CA ARG A 43 9.98 18.18 -12.80
C ARG A 43 8.49 18.48 -12.99
N PRO A 44 7.83 17.90 -14.01
CA PRO A 44 6.38 17.97 -14.12
C PRO A 44 5.82 17.39 -12.82
N ASN A 45 5.07 18.21 -12.09
CA ASN A 45 4.46 17.81 -10.84
C ASN A 45 3.44 16.71 -11.20
N HIS A 46 3.84 15.45 -11.08
CA HIS A 46 3.02 14.28 -11.45
C HIS A 46 1.91 14.03 -10.39
N MET A 47 1.37 15.11 -9.84
CA MET A 47 0.24 15.16 -8.90
C MET A 47 -1.09 15.37 -9.63
N ALA A 48 -1.13 15.24 -10.96
CA ALA A 48 -2.34 14.81 -11.64
C ALA A 48 -2.56 13.34 -11.26
N LYS A 49 -3.18 13.13 -10.09
CA LYS A 49 -3.72 11.83 -9.69
C LYS A 49 -4.77 11.47 -10.74
N PHE A 50 -4.36 10.77 -11.80
CA PHE A 50 -5.27 9.95 -12.57
C PHE A 50 -5.84 8.93 -11.57
N VAL A 51 -7.00 9.25 -11.02
CA VAL A 51 -7.81 8.30 -10.29
C VAL A 51 -8.22 7.27 -11.33
N SER A 52 -7.44 6.21 -11.49
CA SER A 52 -7.81 5.09 -12.34
C SER A 52 -9.21 4.64 -11.89
N PRO A 53 -10.19 4.47 -12.78
CA PRO A 53 -11.52 3.97 -12.43
C PRO A 53 -11.47 2.64 -11.65
N GLU A 54 -10.39 1.86 -11.82
CA GLU A 54 -10.12 0.64 -11.06
C GLU A 54 -9.85 0.89 -9.57
N LYS A 55 -9.18 2.00 -9.23
CA LYS A 55 -8.95 2.42 -7.83
C LYS A 55 -10.27 2.82 -7.18
N THR A 56 -11.12 3.56 -7.89
CA THR A 56 -12.47 3.93 -7.43
C THR A 56 -13.35 2.71 -7.19
N GLN A 57 -13.30 1.71 -8.09
CA GLN A 57 -14.07 0.48 -7.92
C GLN A 57 -13.55 -0.37 -6.75
N LYS A 58 -12.23 -0.43 -6.53
CA LYS A 58 -11.64 -1.14 -5.39
C LYS A 58 -12.00 -0.49 -4.05
N GLU A 59 -12.03 0.84 -4.00
CA GLU A 59 -12.46 1.61 -2.83
C GLU A 59 -13.95 1.41 -2.54
N LEU A 60 -14.81 1.43 -3.57
CA LEU A 60 -16.23 1.14 -3.43
C LEU A 60 -16.49 -0.29 -2.92
N LYS A 61 -15.79 -1.30 -3.45
CA LYS A 61 -15.87 -2.68 -2.93
C LYS A 61 -15.38 -2.77 -1.49
N LYS A 62 -14.43 -1.95 -1.07
CA LYS A 62 -13.95 -1.90 0.32
C LYS A 62 -15.00 -1.25 1.23
N SER A 63 -15.59 -0.13 0.83
CA SER A 63 -16.62 0.55 1.63
C SER A 63 -17.87 -0.31 1.80
N ILE A 64 -18.33 -1.01 0.75
CA ILE A 64 -19.46 -1.95 0.85
C ILE A 64 -19.13 -3.09 1.82
N ARG A 65 -17.91 -3.65 1.76
CA ARG A 65 -17.49 -4.70 2.70
C ARG A 65 -17.47 -4.22 4.14
N ILE A 66 -17.02 -2.99 4.40
CA ILE A 66 -17.02 -2.39 5.74
C ILE A 66 -18.46 -2.13 6.20
N ALA A 67 -19.32 -1.60 5.32
CA ALA A 67 -20.73 -1.35 5.63
C ALA A 67 -21.52 -2.61 5.98
N ASN A 68 -21.11 -3.77 5.44
CA ASN A 68 -21.71 -5.08 5.72
C ASN A 68 -21.11 -5.80 6.93
N GLN A 69 -20.13 -5.20 7.62
CA GLN A 69 -19.57 -5.76 8.85
C GLN A 69 -20.40 -5.39 10.07
N ALA A 70 -20.34 -6.24 11.09
CA ALA A 70 -20.83 -5.95 12.43
C ALA A 70 -20.11 -4.71 12.97
N THR A 71 -20.83 -3.88 13.72
CA THR A 71 -20.26 -2.66 14.29
C THR A 71 -19.31 -3.00 15.44
N ASP A 72 -18.37 -2.10 15.74
CA ASP A 72 -17.46 -2.29 16.88
C ASP A 72 -18.22 -2.45 18.20
N ALA A 73 -19.36 -1.75 18.35
CA ALA A 73 -20.25 -1.89 19.50
C ALA A 73 -20.84 -3.31 19.62
N GLN A 74 -21.23 -3.92 18.50
CA GLN A 74 -21.70 -5.31 18.47
C GLN A 74 -20.60 -6.30 18.87
N ILE A 75 -19.37 -6.10 18.37
CA ILE A 75 -18.23 -6.95 18.74
C ILE A 75 -17.86 -6.78 20.21
N GLN A 76 -17.90 -5.54 20.74
CA GLN A 76 -17.69 -5.25 22.16
C GLN A 76 -18.73 -5.95 23.05
N MET A 77 -20.02 -5.83 22.71
CA MET A 77 -21.10 -6.52 23.41
C MET A 77 -20.88 -8.04 23.42
N PHE A 78 -20.50 -8.61 22.28
CA PHE A 78 -20.19 -10.03 22.17
C PHE A 78 -19.00 -10.45 23.06
N SER A 79 -17.92 -9.67 23.06
CA SER A 79 -16.76 -9.91 23.92
C SER A 79 -17.13 -9.89 25.40
N GLN A 80 -17.89 -8.89 25.84
CA GLN A 80 -18.36 -8.78 27.22
C GLN A 80 -19.26 -9.97 27.60
N TRP A 81 -20.15 -10.38 26.70
CA TRP A 81 -21.02 -11.53 26.92
C TRP A 81 -20.24 -12.84 27.09
N LEU A 82 -19.19 -13.05 26.30
CA LEU A 82 -18.31 -14.21 26.43
C LEU A 82 -17.55 -14.21 27.75
N ASP A 83 -17.13 -13.03 28.23
CA ASP A 83 -16.35 -12.88 29.45
C ASP A 83 -17.20 -12.91 30.73
N ALA A 84 -18.50 -12.64 30.62
CA ALA A 84 -19.42 -12.67 31.75
C ALA A 84 -19.54 -14.06 32.39
N HIS A 85 -19.49 -15.15 31.61
CA HIS A 85 -19.54 -16.51 32.13
C HIS A 85 -18.55 -17.46 31.45
N LYS A 86 -17.81 -18.20 32.27
CA LYS A 86 -16.88 -19.24 31.79
C LYS A 86 -17.65 -20.36 31.10
N GLY A 87 -17.23 -20.71 29.88
CA GLY A 87 -17.83 -21.81 29.11
C GLY A 87 -18.79 -21.38 28.01
N ARG A 88 -19.23 -20.12 27.97
CA ARG A 88 -20.08 -19.58 26.90
C ARG A 88 -19.50 -19.75 25.51
N ALA A 89 -18.20 -19.50 25.35
CA ALA A 89 -17.50 -19.72 24.08
C ALA A 89 -17.62 -21.19 23.60
N LYS A 90 -17.48 -22.15 24.51
CA LYS A 90 -17.60 -23.59 24.20
C LYS A 90 -19.04 -23.97 23.85
N ALA A 91 -20.03 -23.47 24.60
CA ALA A 91 -21.44 -23.70 24.32
C ALA A 91 -21.85 -23.12 22.95
N LEU A 92 -21.40 -21.90 22.67
CA LEU A 92 -21.64 -21.20 21.41
C LEU A 92 -21.02 -21.94 20.22
N VAL A 93 -19.80 -22.44 20.36
CA VAL A 93 -19.14 -23.31 19.37
C VAL A 93 -19.97 -24.55 19.07
N GLY A 94 -20.54 -25.18 20.11
CA GLY A 94 -21.39 -26.37 19.95
C GLY A 94 -22.69 -26.08 19.17
N ILE A 95 -23.27 -24.90 19.34
CA ILE A 95 -24.50 -24.51 18.62
C ILE A 95 -24.20 -24.09 17.18
N LEU A 96 -23.16 -23.28 16.97
CA LEU A 96 -22.81 -22.73 15.66
C LEU A 96 -22.03 -23.70 14.77
N GLY A 97 -21.55 -24.82 15.33
CA GLY A 97 -20.73 -25.80 14.61
C GLY A 97 -19.41 -25.22 14.07
N CYS A 98 -18.82 -24.25 14.77
CA CYS A 98 -17.64 -23.53 14.31
C CYS A 98 -16.42 -23.76 15.22
N ALA A 99 -15.21 -23.50 14.72
CA ALA A 99 -13.99 -23.67 15.53
C ALA A 99 -13.93 -22.64 16.68
N HIS A 100 -13.35 -23.01 17.82
CA HIS A 100 -13.15 -22.08 18.93
C HIS A 100 -12.28 -20.87 18.56
N SER A 101 -11.29 -21.06 17.67
CA SER A 101 -10.48 -19.98 17.12
C SER A 101 -11.30 -18.94 16.36
N TYR A 102 -12.39 -19.35 15.69
CA TYR A 102 -13.28 -18.44 14.98
C TYR A 102 -13.94 -17.45 15.93
N ILE A 103 -14.48 -17.94 17.05
CA ILE A 103 -15.06 -17.12 18.11
C ILE A 103 -14.00 -16.18 18.72
N SER A 104 -12.81 -16.70 19.00
CA SER A 104 -11.69 -15.90 19.53
C SER A 104 -11.23 -14.79 18.58
N GLN A 105 -11.24 -15.05 17.27
CA GLN A 105 -10.85 -14.07 16.26
C GLN A 105 -11.89 -12.95 16.11
N ILE A 106 -13.18 -13.29 16.24
CA ILE A 106 -14.25 -12.29 16.27
C ILE A 106 -14.13 -11.45 17.54
N LYS A 107 -13.95 -12.09 18.70
CA LYS A 107 -13.75 -11.41 20.00
C LYS A 107 -12.62 -10.38 19.95
N SER A 108 -11.49 -10.76 19.35
CA SER A 108 -10.31 -9.90 19.21
C SER A 108 -10.40 -8.88 18.06
N ALA A 109 -11.53 -8.83 17.34
CA ALA A 109 -11.73 -8.03 16.12
C ALA A 109 -10.68 -8.28 15.02
N THR A 110 -9.93 -9.38 15.11
CA THR A 110 -8.91 -9.75 14.11
C THR A 110 -9.52 -10.33 12.85
N ARG A 111 -10.73 -10.89 12.97
CA ARG A 111 -11.53 -11.37 11.84
C ARG A 111 -12.80 -10.53 11.67
N PRO A 112 -13.04 -9.95 10.48
CA PRO A 112 -14.28 -9.23 10.23
C PRO A 112 -15.46 -10.21 10.27
N CYS A 113 -16.51 -9.83 11.00
CA CYS A 113 -17.78 -10.54 11.03
C CYS A 113 -18.81 -9.75 10.21
N THR A 114 -19.52 -10.42 9.30
CA THR A 114 -20.62 -9.80 8.56
C THR A 114 -21.85 -9.64 9.47
N LYS A 115 -22.71 -8.65 9.22
CA LYS A 115 -23.96 -8.43 9.98
C LYS A 115 -24.83 -9.68 10.07
N ALA A 116 -25.10 -10.35 8.95
CA ALA A 116 -25.90 -11.58 8.91
C ALA A 116 -25.31 -12.68 9.82
N ARG A 117 -24.00 -12.91 9.72
CA ARG A 117 -23.32 -13.88 10.59
C ARG A 117 -23.33 -13.47 12.06
N PHE A 118 -23.29 -12.18 12.36
CA PHE A 118 -23.42 -11.68 13.72
C PHE A 118 -24.83 -11.90 14.27
N GLU A 119 -25.87 -11.75 13.45
CA GLU A 119 -27.25 -12.08 13.84
C GLU A 119 -27.40 -13.58 14.16
N GLU A 120 -26.79 -14.48 13.37
CA GLU A 120 -26.74 -15.91 13.69
C GLU A 120 -26.04 -16.17 15.03
N ILE A 121 -24.91 -15.50 15.28
CA ILE A 121 -24.19 -15.58 16.56
C ILE A 121 -25.10 -15.09 17.69
N HIS A 122 -25.80 -13.97 17.50
CA HIS A 122 -26.68 -13.39 18.51
C HIS A 122 -27.86 -14.32 18.84
N GLN A 123 -28.46 -14.95 17.83
CA GLN A 123 -29.49 -15.97 18.05
C GLN A 123 -28.93 -17.17 18.86
N ALA A 124 -27.72 -17.62 18.53
CA ALA A 124 -27.07 -18.69 19.27
C ALA A 124 -26.73 -18.28 20.72
N MET A 125 -26.35 -17.02 20.97
CA MET A 125 -26.16 -16.48 22.33
C MET A 125 -27.43 -16.59 23.15
N ASN A 126 -28.58 -16.21 22.60
CA ASN A 126 -29.88 -16.33 23.29
C ASN A 126 -30.21 -17.78 23.64
N ILE A 127 -29.87 -18.74 22.79
CA ILE A 127 -30.05 -20.17 23.07
C ILE A 127 -29.14 -20.61 24.21
N VAL A 128 -27.88 -20.16 24.25
CA VAL A 128 -26.97 -20.45 25.38
C VAL A 128 -27.53 -19.87 26.68
N GLU A 129 -27.96 -18.61 26.68
CA GLU A 129 -28.53 -17.97 27.88
C GLU A 129 -29.81 -18.67 28.35
N ALA A 130 -30.67 -19.11 27.43
CA ALA A 130 -31.85 -19.88 27.79
C ALA A 130 -31.44 -21.18 28.49
N ARG A 131 -30.43 -21.90 27.96
CA ARG A 131 -29.92 -23.12 28.61
C ARG A 131 -29.30 -22.85 29.98
N GLU A 132 -28.61 -21.71 30.14
CA GLU A 132 -28.06 -21.30 31.44
C GLU A 132 -29.14 -20.99 32.49
N LYS A 133 -30.32 -20.49 32.08
CA LYS A 133 -31.42 -20.17 33.02
C LYS A 133 -32.17 -21.40 33.55
N TYR A 134 -32.14 -22.51 32.82
CA TYR A 134 -32.86 -23.74 33.17
C TYR A 134 -31.95 -24.85 33.73
N HIS A 135 -30.68 -24.52 33.99
CA HIS A 135 -29.69 -25.38 34.65
C HIS A 135 -29.24 -24.74 35.97
#